data_AF-A0A6P8HUW0-F1
#
_entry.id   AF-A0A6P8HUW0-F1
#
_cell.length_a   1.000
_cell.length_b   1.000
_cell.length_c   1.000
_cell.angle_alpha   90.00
_cell.angle_beta   90.00
_cell.angle_gamma   90.00
#
_symmetry.space_group_name_H-M   'P 1'
#
loop_
_entity.id
_entity.type
_entity.pdbx_description
1 polymer ?
#
loop_
_entity_poly.entity_id
_entity_poly.type
_entity_poly.pdbx_seq_one_letter_code
_entity_poly.pdbx_strand_id
1 'polypeptide(L)'
;MASASVQGYDEVLKGQFAVYKKISEQIGGDVKEQSDLVKQALDAERAFLVTAAGRAKPSQDELTKMLEETSKKMNAVEEFRNKNRGSKQFNHLSSVSEGIGALGWVVAPMKPDAFVKEKINAAEFYTNRVLKDFKDQDAKHADWVKAFLGALKELEAYTKKHHSAALTWGK
;
A
#
# COMPACT_ATOMS: atom_id res chain seq x y z
N MET A 1 -15.74 19.54 5.90
CA MET A 1 -15.84 18.32 5.07
C MET A 1 -14.43 17.93 4.62
N ALA A 2 -14.13 16.64 4.52
CA ALA A 2 -12.85 16.17 4.00
C ALA A 2 -12.66 16.62 2.53
N SER A 3 -11.43 16.88 2.09
CA SER A 3 -11.15 17.28 0.71
C SER A 3 -11.51 16.17 -0.28
N ALA A 4 -11.75 16.51 -1.54
CA ALA A 4 -12.06 15.53 -2.60
C ALA A 4 -10.95 14.47 -2.78
N SER A 5 -9.68 14.84 -2.51
CA SER A 5 -8.55 13.92 -2.52
C SER A 5 -8.62 12.96 -1.33
N VAL A 6 -8.89 13.43 -0.11
CA VAL A 6 -9.06 12.53 1.05
C VAL A 6 -10.22 11.57 0.84
N GLN A 7 -11.34 12.04 0.29
CA GLN A 7 -12.47 11.17 -0.07
C GLN A 7 -12.09 10.15 -1.15
N GLY A 8 -11.30 10.55 -2.15
CA GLY A 8 -10.78 9.62 -3.17
C GLY A 8 -9.92 8.51 -2.55
N TYR A 9 -9.09 8.84 -1.55
CA TYR A 9 -8.30 7.86 -0.82
C TYR A 9 -9.19 6.95 0.05
N ASP A 10 -10.25 7.48 0.66
CA ASP A 10 -11.23 6.68 1.42
C ASP A 10 -11.88 5.60 0.55
N GLU A 11 -12.12 5.89 -0.73
CA GLU A 11 -12.64 4.89 -1.67
C GLU A 11 -11.61 3.81 -2.02
N VAL A 12 -10.31 4.14 -2.10
CA VAL A 12 -9.23 3.13 -2.24
C VAL A 12 -9.24 2.18 -1.03
N LEU A 13 -9.40 2.69 0.19
CA LEU A 13 -9.44 1.87 1.40
C LEU A 13 -10.67 0.95 1.46
N LYS A 14 -11.81 1.40 0.94
CA LYS A 14 -13.05 0.62 0.89
C LYS A 14 -13.12 -0.35 -0.30
N GLY A 15 -12.26 -0.15 -1.31
CA GLY A 15 -12.21 -0.93 -2.54
C GLY A 15 -11.50 -2.28 -2.37
N GLN A 16 -10.58 -2.58 -3.29
CA GLN A 16 -9.84 -3.84 -3.32
C GLN A 16 -8.98 -4.05 -2.07
N PHE A 17 -8.57 -2.99 -1.38
CA PHE A 17 -7.85 -3.14 -0.12
C PHE A 17 -8.69 -3.83 0.97
N ALA A 18 -9.98 -3.49 1.10
CA ALA A 18 -10.87 -4.15 2.05
C ALA A 18 -11.06 -5.64 1.69
N VAL A 19 -11.13 -5.96 0.40
CA VAL A 19 -11.19 -7.34 -0.09
C VAL A 19 -9.90 -8.09 0.23
N TYR A 20 -8.74 -7.49 -0.05
CA TYR A 20 -7.42 -8.04 0.30
C TYR A 20 -7.32 -8.34 1.79
N LYS A 21 -7.77 -7.42 2.65
CA LYS A 21 -7.74 -7.58 4.10
C LYS A 21 -8.58 -8.78 4.54
N LYS A 22 -9.81 -8.87 4.04
CA LYS A 22 -10.73 -9.98 4.33
C LYS A 22 -10.16 -11.33 3.90
N ILE A 23 -9.60 -11.42 2.69
CA ILE A 23 -9.00 -12.68 2.22
C ILE A 23 -7.74 -13.02 3.03
N SER A 24 -6.95 -12.02 3.41
CA SER A 24 -5.77 -12.23 4.27
C SER A 24 -6.16 -12.84 5.62
N GLU A 25 -7.30 -12.44 6.20
CA GLU A 25 -7.86 -13.05 7.41
C GLU A 25 -8.27 -14.50 7.19
N GLN A 26 -8.87 -14.82 6.05
CA GLN A 26 -9.27 -16.19 5.69
C GLN A 26 -8.05 -17.10 5.42
N ILE A 27 -6.97 -16.56 4.87
CA ILE A 27 -5.71 -17.28 4.68
C ILE A 27 -5.04 -17.53 6.04
N GLY A 28 -5.07 -16.56 6.95
CA GLY A 28 -4.49 -16.68 8.28
C GLY A 28 -2.95 -16.70 8.29
N GLY A 29 -2.38 -16.97 9.47
CA GLY A 29 -0.93 -17.00 9.68
C GLY A 29 -0.27 -15.66 9.40
N ASP A 30 0.95 -15.70 8.88
CA ASP A 30 1.79 -14.53 8.62
C ASP A 30 1.14 -13.56 7.61
N VAL A 31 0.34 -14.07 6.66
CA VAL A 31 -0.40 -13.24 5.70
C VAL A 31 -1.41 -12.34 6.42
N LYS A 32 -2.15 -12.89 7.38
CA LYS A 32 -3.09 -12.09 8.18
C LYS A 32 -2.33 -11.03 8.97
N GLU A 33 -1.28 -11.42 9.69
CA GLU A 33 -0.52 -10.51 10.54
C GLU A 33 0.10 -9.36 9.75
N GLN A 34 0.70 -9.65 8.60
CA GLN A 34 1.24 -8.60 7.75
C GLN A 34 0.15 -7.69 7.17
N SER A 35 -1.03 -8.23 6.84
CA SER A 35 -2.16 -7.40 6.38
C SER A 35 -2.66 -6.42 7.44
N ASP A 36 -2.56 -6.77 8.72
CA ASP A 36 -2.87 -5.88 9.85
C ASP A 36 -1.86 -4.71 9.92
N LEU A 37 -0.59 -4.96 9.59
CA LEU A 37 0.44 -3.91 9.49
C LEU A 37 0.23 -2.99 8.27
N VAL A 38 -0.14 -3.56 7.12
CA VAL A 38 -0.49 -2.78 5.92
C VAL A 38 -1.65 -1.82 6.20
N LYS A 39 -2.69 -2.28 6.92
CA LYS A 39 -3.80 -1.41 7.34
C LYS A 39 -3.32 -0.21 8.14
N GLN A 40 -2.39 -0.42 9.09
CA GLN A 40 -1.84 0.68 9.88
C GLN A 40 -1.03 1.68 9.03
N ALA A 41 -0.30 1.20 8.03
CA ALA A 41 0.46 2.06 7.12
C ALA A 41 -0.47 2.93 6.24
N LEU A 42 -1.54 2.34 5.72
CA LEU A 42 -2.56 3.06 4.95
C LEU A 42 -3.34 4.07 5.81
N ASP A 43 -3.65 3.73 7.06
CA ASP A 43 -4.28 4.67 7.98
C ASP A 43 -3.36 5.86 8.32
N ALA A 44 -2.06 5.60 8.47
CA ALA A 44 -1.06 6.65 8.68
C ALA A 44 -0.93 7.55 7.43
N GLU A 45 -0.89 6.97 6.23
CA GLU A 45 -0.88 7.74 4.98
C GLU A 45 -2.16 8.57 4.82
N ARG A 46 -3.33 8.03 5.17
CA ARG A 46 -4.58 8.80 5.21
C ARG A 46 -4.48 10.01 6.13
N ALA A 47 -3.95 9.83 7.34
CA ALA A 47 -3.77 10.93 8.30
C ALA A 47 -2.80 11.99 7.76
N PHE A 48 -1.72 11.56 7.09
CA PHE A 48 -0.82 12.45 6.37
C PHE A 48 -1.56 13.24 5.27
N LEU A 49 -2.36 12.59 4.44
CA LEU A 49 -3.13 13.22 3.35
C LEU A 49 -4.16 14.23 3.87
N VAL A 50 -4.84 13.92 4.99
CA VAL A 50 -5.74 14.86 5.67
C VAL A 50 -4.99 16.12 6.08
N THR A 51 -3.80 15.95 6.67
CA THR A 51 -2.96 17.07 7.09
C THR A 51 -2.50 17.87 5.88
N ALA A 52 -1.98 17.21 4.84
CA ALA A 52 -1.48 17.85 3.62
C ALA A 52 -2.58 18.63 2.87
N ALA A 53 -3.81 18.13 2.84
CA ALA A 53 -4.93 18.79 2.20
C ALA A 53 -5.37 20.11 2.87
N GLY A 54 -5.00 20.32 4.13
CA GLY A 54 -5.39 21.48 4.93
C GLY A 54 -4.31 22.56 5.07
N ARG A 55 -3.18 22.43 4.37
CA ARG A 55 -2.04 23.34 4.52
C ARG A 55 -1.18 23.47 3.28
N ALA A 56 -0.49 24.60 3.15
CA ALA A 56 0.61 24.75 2.19
C ALA A 56 1.77 23.77 2.46
N LYS A 57 2.56 23.51 1.40
CA LYS A 57 3.75 22.66 1.47
C LYS A 57 4.72 23.15 2.57
N PRO A 58 5.07 22.30 3.55
CA PRO A 58 5.97 22.67 4.64
C PRO A 58 7.43 22.71 4.19
N SER A 59 8.32 23.09 5.11
CA SER A 59 9.77 22.93 4.91
C SER A 59 10.15 21.45 4.81
N GLN A 60 11.36 21.16 4.33
CA GLN A 60 11.83 19.78 4.21
C GLN A 60 11.92 19.07 5.56
N ASP A 61 12.35 19.78 6.61
CA ASP A 61 12.47 19.23 7.97
C ASP A 61 11.10 18.88 8.55
N GLU A 62 10.11 19.75 8.34
CA GLU A 62 8.74 19.50 8.79
C GLU A 62 8.08 18.40 7.96
N LEU A 63 8.31 18.35 6.65
CA LEU A 63 7.85 17.25 5.80
C LEU A 63 8.39 15.90 6.30
N THR A 64 9.66 15.86 6.68
CA THR A 64 10.31 14.64 7.20
C THR A 64 9.61 14.16 8.46
N LYS A 65 9.32 15.08 9.40
CA LYS A 65 8.56 14.77 10.62
C LYS A 65 7.14 14.28 10.33
N MET A 66 6.45 14.90 9.36
CA MET A 66 5.11 14.47 8.96
C MET A 66 5.08 13.06 8.39
N LEU A 67 6.18 12.60 7.78
CA LEU A 67 6.30 11.28 7.15
C LEU A 67 6.78 10.19 8.12
N GLU A 68 7.25 10.53 9.31
CA GLU A 68 7.84 9.59 10.27
C GLU A 68 6.90 8.41 10.56
N GLU A 69 5.63 8.68 10.87
CA GLU A 69 4.69 7.62 11.21
C GLU A 69 4.37 6.73 10.01
N THR A 70 4.10 7.28 8.82
CA THR A 70 3.90 6.47 7.61
C THR A 70 5.14 5.61 7.32
N SER A 71 6.33 6.20 7.37
CA SER A 71 7.60 5.51 7.10
C SER A 71 7.85 4.38 8.12
N LYS A 72 7.60 4.63 9.40
CA LYS A 72 7.70 3.63 10.46
C LYS A 72 6.75 2.46 10.24
N LYS A 73 5.50 2.72 9.83
CA LYS A 73 4.53 1.67 9.53
C LYS A 73 4.89 0.86 8.29
N MET A 74 5.40 1.50 7.24
CA MET A 74 5.95 0.82 6.07
C MET A 74 7.13 -0.09 6.46
N ASN A 75 8.09 0.44 7.23
CA ASN A 75 9.24 -0.33 7.70
C ASN A 75 8.82 -1.55 8.54
N ALA A 76 7.76 -1.44 9.35
CA ALA A 76 7.23 -2.58 10.11
C ALA A 76 6.75 -3.72 9.19
N VAL A 77 6.14 -3.40 8.04
CA VAL A 77 5.71 -4.39 7.04
C VAL A 77 6.91 -5.12 6.42
N GLU A 78 7.99 -4.39 6.11
CA GLU A 78 9.23 -4.94 5.58
C GLU A 78 9.98 -5.79 6.61
N GLU A 79 10.11 -5.28 7.83
CA GLU A 79 10.72 -6.00 8.94
C GLU A 79 10.00 -7.29 9.27
N PHE A 80 8.67 -7.30 9.22
CA PHE A 80 7.87 -8.49 9.45
C PHE A 80 8.25 -9.61 8.49
N ARG A 81 8.36 -9.30 7.19
CA ARG A 81 8.85 -10.26 6.19
C ARG A 81 10.29 -10.70 6.49
N ASN A 82 11.17 -9.77 6.87
CA ASN A 82 12.58 -10.06 7.14
C ASN A 82 12.80 -10.93 8.38
N LYS A 83 11.92 -10.83 9.39
CA LYS A 83 11.91 -11.69 10.58
C LYS A 83 11.34 -13.08 10.30
N ASN A 84 10.44 -13.19 9.31
CA ASN A 84 9.73 -14.43 8.96
C ASN A 84 10.27 -15.11 7.67
N ARG A 85 11.60 -15.15 7.50
CA ARG A 85 12.24 -15.76 6.29
C ARG A 85 11.94 -17.25 6.09
N GLY A 86 11.61 -17.97 7.17
CA GLY A 86 11.22 -19.38 7.12
C GLY A 86 9.72 -19.63 6.86
N SER A 87 8.93 -18.57 6.63
CA SER A 87 7.49 -18.68 6.44
C SER A 87 7.13 -19.53 5.23
N LYS A 88 6.12 -20.39 5.37
CA LYS A 88 5.49 -21.07 4.21
C LYS A 88 4.76 -20.09 3.29
N GLN A 89 4.47 -18.88 3.77
CA GLN A 89 3.80 -17.82 3.04
C GLN A 89 4.79 -16.74 2.56
N PHE A 90 6.09 -17.01 2.53
CA PHE A 90 7.12 -16.02 2.25
C PHE A 90 6.98 -15.28 0.91
N ASN A 91 6.44 -15.92 -0.13
CA ASN A 91 6.14 -15.25 -1.39
C ASN A 91 4.99 -14.21 -1.25
N HIS A 92 4.00 -14.47 -0.40
CA HIS A 92 3.00 -13.46 -0.04
C HIS A 92 3.67 -12.30 0.69
N LEU A 93 4.46 -12.62 1.72
CA LEU A 93 5.14 -11.60 2.52
C LEU A 93 6.04 -10.71 1.68
N SER A 94 6.78 -11.30 0.74
CA SER A 94 7.66 -10.58 -0.17
C SER A 94 6.87 -9.71 -1.14
N SER A 95 5.77 -10.21 -1.72
CA SER A 95 4.93 -9.37 -2.59
C SER A 95 4.40 -8.12 -1.88
N VAL A 96 4.00 -8.26 -0.61
CA VAL A 96 3.52 -7.14 0.20
C VAL A 96 4.65 -6.18 0.58
N SER A 97 5.83 -6.68 0.94
CA SER A 97 6.99 -5.83 1.25
C SER A 97 7.51 -5.06 0.04
N GLU A 98 7.43 -5.59 -1.18
CA GLU A 98 7.75 -4.80 -2.37
C GLU A 98 6.64 -3.78 -2.69
N GLY A 99 5.38 -4.20 -2.56
CA GLY A 99 4.22 -3.37 -2.87
C GLY A 99 3.97 -2.23 -1.89
N ILE A 100 4.30 -2.39 -0.60
CA ILE A 100 4.09 -1.35 0.42
C ILE A 100 4.91 -0.08 0.12
N GLY A 101 6.02 -0.21 -0.61
CA GLY A 101 6.81 0.90 -1.10
C GLY A 101 6.00 1.88 -1.97
N ALA A 102 4.83 1.49 -2.49
CA ALA A 102 3.92 2.35 -3.22
C ALA A 102 3.48 3.59 -2.42
N LEU A 103 3.34 3.48 -1.09
CA LEU A 103 2.94 4.60 -0.23
C LEU A 103 4.01 5.72 -0.18
N GLY A 104 5.22 5.46 -0.69
CA GLY A 104 6.25 6.48 -0.88
C GLY A 104 5.94 7.50 -1.98
N TRP A 105 4.85 7.36 -2.73
CA TRP A 105 4.49 8.28 -3.83
C TRP A 105 4.32 9.73 -3.35
N VAL A 106 3.98 9.95 -2.08
CA VAL A 106 3.76 11.28 -1.49
C VAL A 106 4.99 12.18 -1.54
N VAL A 107 6.19 11.61 -1.69
CA VAL A 107 7.46 12.32 -1.88
C VAL A 107 8.04 12.19 -3.29
N ALA A 108 7.33 11.52 -4.22
CA ALA A 108 7.78 11.41 -5.60
C ALA A 108 7.84 12.81 -6.23
N PRO A 109 8.98 13.22 -6.83
CA PRO A 109 9.15 14.56 -7.38
C PRO A 109 8.30 14.79 -8.62
N MET A 110 7.98 13.73 -9.36
CA MET A 110 7.10 13.75 -10.52
C MET A 110 6.43 12.39 -10.75
N LYS A 111 5.29 12.40 -11.45
CA LYS A 111 4.54 11.20 -11.88
C LYS A 111 4.30 10.16 -10.77
N PRO A 112 3.56 10.52 -9.69
CA PRO A 112 3.23 9.59 -8.62
C PRO A 112 2.57 8.27 -9.08
N ASP A 113 1.77 8.31 -10.14
CA ASP A 113 1.15 7.12 -10.74
C ASP A 113 2.20 6.15 -11.28
N ALA A 114 3.20 6.67 -12.01
CA ALA A 114 4.31 5.85 -12.52
C ALA A 114 5.13 5.24 -11.37
N PHE A 115 5.37 6.00 -10.29
CA PHE A 115 6.05 5.49 -9.10
C PHE A 115 5.27 4.31 -8.48
N VAL A 116 3.95 4.44 -8.30
CA VAL A 116 3.11 3.35 -7.79
C VAL A 116 3.15 2.14 -8.73
N LYS A 117 3.10 2.37 -10.04
CA LYS A 117 3.17 1.31 -11.06
C LYS A 117 4.46 0.48 -11.00
N GLU A 118 5.61 1.10 -10.74
CA GLU A 118 6.87 0.37 -10.55
C GLU A 118 6.79 -0.59 -9.35
N LYS A 119 6.12 -0.16 -8.27
CA LYS A 119 5.92 -0.99 -7.07
C LYS A 119 4.93 -2.13 -7.32
N ILE A 120 3.91 -1.91 -8.15
CA ILE A 120 3.03 -2.98 -8.64
C ILE A 120 3.84 -4.04 -9.39
N ASN A 121 4.69 -3.64 -10.33
CA ASN A 121 5.51 -4.58 -11.11
C ASN A 121 6.47 -5.39 -10.22
N ALA A 122 7.04 -4.75 -9.18
CA ALA A 122 7.89 -5.45 -8.20
C ALA A 122 7.11 -6.48 -7.37
N ALA A 123 5.90 -6.12 -6.93
CA ALA A 123 5.00 -7.04 -6.24
C ALA A 123 4.59 -8.22 -7.15
N GLU A 124 4.32 -7.96 -8.43
CA GLU A 124 3.90 -8.97 -9.41
C GLU A 124 4.90 -10.12 -9.55
N PHE A 125 6.19 -9.86 -9.43
CA PHE A 125 7.22 -10.89 -9.45
C PHE A 125 6.98 -11.99 -8.41
N TYR A 126 6.59 -11.61 -7.19
CA TYR A 126 6.32 -12.53 -6.10
C TYR A 126 4.89 -13.07 -6.12
N THR A 127 3.90 -12.27 -6.54
CA THR A 127 2.52 -12.79 -6.67
C THR A 127 2.40 -13.85 -7.76
N ASN A 128 3.20 -13.76 -8.84
CA ASN A 128 3.26 -14.83 -9.84
C ASN A 128 3.77 -16.15 -9.26
N ARG A 129 4.65 -16.10 -8.25
CA ARG A 129 5.08 -17.30 -7.50
C ARG A 129 3.96 -17.81 -6.60
N VAL A 130 3.21 -16.94 -5.93
CA VAL A 130 2.01 -17.32 -5.17
C VAL A 130 1.01 -18.05 -6.09
N LEU A 131 0.71 -17.48 -7.26
CA LEU A 131 -0.19 -18.12 -8.23
C LEU A 131 0.33 -19.49 -8.67
N LYS A 132 1.64 -19.63 -8.91
CA LYS A 132 2.25 -20.90 -9.28
C LYS A 132 2.17 -21.93 -8.15
N ASP A 133 2.52 -21.53 -6.93
CA ASP A 133 2.62 -22.44 -5.78
C ASP A 133 1.23 -22.96 -5.37
N PHE A 134 0.17 -22.16 -5.52
CA PHE A 134 -1.18 -22.45 -5.03
C PHE A 134 -2.24 -22.76 -6.10
N LYS A 135 -1.85 -22.81 -7.39
CA LYS A 135 -2.77 -22.97 -8.54
C LYS A 135 -3.82 -24.07 -8.38
N ASP A 136 -3.40 -25.21 -7.86
CA ASP A 136 -4.24 -26.42 -7.73
C ASP A 136 -4.51 -26.79 -6.25
N GLN A 137 -4.24 -25.85 -5.32
CA GLN A 137 -4.40 -26.08 -3.88
C GLN A 137 -5.64 -25.38 -3.34
N ASP A 138 -5.66 -24.05 -3.38
CA ASP A 138 -6.73 -23.26 -2.79
C ASP A 138 -6.88 -21.93 -3.56
N ALA A 139 -8.05 -21.74 -4.15
CA ALA A 139 -8.38 -20.60 -5.00
C ALA A 139 -8.27 -19.25 -4.26
N LYS A 140 -8.37 -19.23 -2.93
CA LYS A 140 -8.28 -17.99 -2.15
C LYS A 140 -6.94 -17.27 -2.33
N HIS A 141 -5.86 -17.98 -2.65
CA HIS A 141 -4.55 -17.37 -2.91
C HIS A 141 -4.53 -16.60 -4.23
N ALA A 142 -5.23 -17.10 -5.25
CA ALA A 142 -5.40 -16.37 -6.50
C ALA A 142 -6.29 -15.13 -6.31
N ASP A 143 -7.37 -15.26 -5.54
CA ASP A 143 -8.24 -14.12 -5.20
C ASP A 143 -7.48 -13.08 -4.36
N TRP A 144 -6.63 -13.51 -3.44
CA TRP A 144 -5.75 -12.65 -2.65
C TRP A 144 -4.80 -11.86 -3.54
N VAL A 145 -4.15 -12.51 -4.51
CA VAL A 145 -3.25 -11.84 -5.47
C VAL A 145 -4.01 -10.79 -6.26
N LYS A 146 -5.19 -11.14 -6.77
CA LYS A 146 -6.05 -10.22 -7.53
C LYS A 146 -6.44 -9.00 -6.69
N ALA A 147 -6.84 -9.22 -5.44
CA ALA A 147 -7.23 -8.15 -4.53
C ALA A 147 -6.04 -7.24 -4.15
N PHE A 148 -4.88 -7.83 -3.84
CA PHE A 148 -3.69 -7.07 -3.48
C PHE A 148 -3.20 -6.17 -4.63
N LEU A 149 -3.03 -6.74 -5.83
CA LEU A 149 -2.63 -5.96 -7.00
C LEU A 149 -3.72 -4.96 -7.42
N GLY A 150 -4.98 -5.33 -7.23
CA GLY A 150 -6.12 -4.43 -7.44
C GLY A 150 -6.07 -3.20 -6.54
N ALA A 151 -5.74 -3.37 -5.26
CA ALA A 151 -5.62 -2.27 -4.30
C ALA A 151 -4.52 -1.29 -4.71
N LEU A 152 -3.36 -1.79 -5.16
CA LEU A 152 -2.29 -0.93 -5.66
C LEU A 152 -2.67 -0.22 -6.97
N LYS A 153 -3.44 -0.86 -7.86
CA LYS A 153 -3.97 -0.22 -9.08
C LYS A 153 -5.01 0.87 -8.78
N GLU A 154 -5.83 0.69 -7.74
CA GLU A 154 -6.73 1.74 -7.25
C GLU A 154 -5.92 2.92 -6.69
N LEU A 155 -4.82 2.66 -5.98
CA LEU A 155 -3.89 3.70 -5.53
C LEU A 155 -3.23 4.42 -6.72
N GLU A 156 -2.77 3.71 -7.75
CA GLU A 156 -2.24 4.31 -8.99
C GLU A 156 -3.28 5.23 -9.66
N ALA A 157 -4.52 4.77 -9.80
CA ALA A 157 -5.59 5.56 -10.38
C ALA A 157 -5.93 6.80 -9.52
N TYR A 158 -5.89 6.64 -8.20
CA TYR A 158 -6.08 7.73 -7.24
C TYR A 158 -5.01 8.81 -7.40
N THR A 159 -3.73 8.44 -7.41
CA THR A 159 -2.63 9.41 -7.55
C THR A 159 -2.68 10.11 -8.90
N LYS A 160 -2.99 9.39 -9.98
CA LYS A 160 -3.20 9.99 -11.31
C LYS A 160 -4.32 11.04 -11.32
N LYS A 161 -5.43 10.76 -10.63
CA LYS A 161 -6.62 11.63 -10.61
C LYS A 161 -6.45 12.86 -9.70
N HIS A 162 -5.83 12.68 -8.55
CA HIS A 162 -5.79 13.71 -7.50
C HIS A 162 -4.43 14.38 -7.33
N HIS A 163 -3.35 13.77 -7.81
CA HIS A 163 -1.95 14.16 -7.59
C HIS A 163 -1.10 13.94 -8.86
N SER A 164 -1.61 14.35 -10.02
CA SER A 164 -1.09 13.98 -11.34
C SER A 164 0.38 14.36 -11.59
N ALA A 165 0.84 15.48 -11.04
CA ALA A 165 2.23 15.93 -11.16
C ALA A 165 3.07 15.52 -9.93
N ALA A 166 2.57 15.81 -8.74
CA ALA A 166 3.15 15.49 -7.45
C ALA A 166 2.05 15.59 -6.38
N LEU A 167 2.36 15.29 -5.12
CA LEU A 167 1.45 15.53 -4.00
C LEU A 167 0.91 16.97 -4.04
N THR A 168 -0.41 17.09 -4.02
CA THR A 168 -1.12 18.37 -4.03
C THR A 168 -1.38 18.80 -2.60
N TRP A 169 -0.84 19.95 -2.23
CA TRP A 169 -0.99 20.56 -0.91
C TRP A 169 -2.22 21.47 -0.87
N GLY A 170 -2.76 21.68 0.32
CA GLY A 170 -3.78 22.68 0.59
C GLY A 170 -3.24 24.11 0.50
N LYS A 171 -4.09 25.06 0.85
CA LYS A 171 -3.71 26.47 1.03
C LYS A 171 -3.30 26.72 2.47
#